data_AF-A0A2T0S6E5-F1
#
_entry.id   AF-A0A2T0S6E5-F1
#
_cell.length_a   1.000
_cell.length_b   1.000
_cell.length_c   1.000
_cell.angle_alpha   90.00
_cell.angle_beta   90.00
_cell.angle_gamma   90.00
#
_symmetry.space_group_name_H-M   'P 1'
#
loop_
_entity.id
_entity.type
_entity.pdbx_description
1 polymer ?
#
loop_
_entity_poly.entity_id
_entity_poly.type
_entity_poly.pdbx_seq_one_letter_code
_entity_poly.pdbx_strand_id
1 'polypeptide(L)'
;MNRILLRALVGLAVSIELSSDEEIDPRTATTLLDDLAADLDDLSESERDELLDFIEELADATRDPERREVLLDLPDALALTDD
;
A
#
# COMPACT_ATOMS: atom_id res chain seq x y z
N MET A 1 -8.61 9.99 -8.77
CA MET A 1 -7.25 10.33 -8.26
C MET A 1 -6.22 10.29 -9.40
N ASN A 2 -5.02 10.87 -9.22
CA ASN A 2 -3.97 10.78 -10.23
C ASN A 2 -3.30 9.39 -10.21
N ARG A 3 -3.60 8.55 -11.21
CA ARG A 3 -3.14 7.15 -11.30
C ARG A 3 -1.61 6.99 -11.33
N ILE A 4 -0.86 7.97 -11.84
CA ILE A 4 0.61 7.91 -11.85
C ILE A 4 1.14 8.07 -10.42
N LEU A 5 0.59 9.03 -9.66
CA LEU A 5 0.98 9.26 -8.27
C LEU A 5 0.55 8.08 -7.39
N LEU A 6 -0.66 7.58 -7.56
CA LEU A 6 -1.14 6.39 -6.85
C LEU A 6 -0.26 5.17 -7.10
N ARG A 7 0.09 4.91 -8.35
CA ARG A 7 0.99 3.80 -8.69
C ARG A 7 2.35 3.92 -8.02
N ALA A 8 2.91 5.14 -7.98
CA ALA A 8 4.19 5.39 -7.34
C ALA A 8 4.11 5.19 -5.83
N LEU A 9 3.02 5.67 -5.21
CA LEU A 9 2.78 5.54 -3.77
C LEU A 9 2.60 4.08 -3.34
N VAL A 10 1.66 3.37 -3.97
CA VAL A 10 1.44 1.93 -3.74
C VAL A 10 2.71 1.14 -4.05
N GLY A 11 3.39 1.49 -5.13
CA GLY A 11 4.67 0.88 -5.49
C GLY A 11 5.74 1.04 -4.41
N LEU A 12 5.81 2.21 -3.76
CA LEU A 12 6.72 2.48 -2.66
C LEU A 12 6.33 1.69 -1.40
N ALA A 13 5.06 1.71 -1.00
CA ALA A 13 4.58 0.99 0.17
C ALA A 13 4.85 -0.52 0.07
N VAL A 14 4.55 -1.13 -1.08
CA VAL A 14 4.88 -2.54 -1.37
C VAL A 14 6.38 -2.80 -1.33
N SER A 15 7.21 -1.85 -1.77
CA SER A 15 8.66 -2.04 -1.73
C SER A 15 9.21 -1.98 -0.30
N ILE A 16 8.59 -1.19 0.58
CA ILE A 16 8.94 -1.14 2.00
C ILE A 16 8.59 -2.46 2.68
N GLU A 17 7.38 -2.98 2.46
CA GLU A 17 6.93 -4.28 2.99
C GLU A 17 7.79 -5.47 2.52
N LEU A 18 8.27 -5.42 1.27
CA LEU A 18 9.14 -6.45 0.72
C LEU A 18 10.63 -6.29 1.11
N SER A 19 11.01 -5.18 1.74
CA SER A 19 12.40 -4.94 2.13
C SER A 19 12.78 -5.85 3.30
N SER A 20 13.99 -6.41 3.28
CA SER A 20 14.49 -7.16 4.43
C SER A 20 14.98 -6.25 5.55
N ASP A 21 15.12 -6.80 6.76
CA ASP A 21 15.70 -6.10 7.93
C ASP A 21 17.14 -5.58 7.67
N GLU A 22 17.83 -6.10 6.66
CA GLU A 22 19.17 -5.65 6.24
C GLU A 22 19.10 -4.42 5.33
N GLU A 23 17.98 -4.22 4.64
CA GLU A 23 17.72 -3.09 3.74
C GLU A 23 17.07 -1.93 4.48
N ILE A 24 16.03 -2.22 5.28
CA ILE A 24 15.29 -1.24 6.07
C ILE A 24 15.11 -1.80 7.49
N ASP A 25 15.48 -1.01 8.49
CA ASP A 25 15.18 -1.38 9.88
C ASP A 25 13.66 -1.53 10.05
N PRO A 26 13.17 -2.64 10.61
CA PRO A 26 11.74 -2.94 10.63
C PRO A 26 10.92 -1.87 11.36
N ARG A 27 11.47 -1.18 12.37
CA ARG A 27 10.74 -0.07 13.02
C ARG A 27 10.59 1.12 12.09
N THR A 28 11.60 1.36 11.25
CA THR A 28 11.56 2.40 10.23
C THR A 28 10.53 2.06 9.16
N ALA A 29 10.48 0.80 8.69
CA ALA A 29 9.46 0.33 7.76
C ALA A 29 8.05 0.56 8.33
N THR A 30 7.78 0.11 9.55
CA THR A 30 6.50 0.32 10.24
C THR A 30 6.16 1.81 10.37
N THR A 31 7.11 2.64 10.81
CA THR A 31 6.87 4.09 10.98
C THR A 31 6.47 4.75 9.66
N LEU A 32 7.12 4.38 8.55
CA LEU A 32 6.79 4.94 7.23
C LEU A 32 5.38 4.55 6.77
N LEU A 33 4.94 3.33 7.09
CA LEU A 33 3.60 2.86 6.73
C LEU A 33 2.53 3.44 7.65
N ASP A 34 2.82 3.60 8.94
CA ASP A 34 1.93 4.27 9.90
C ASP A 34 1.71 5.74 9.51
N ASP A 35 2.79 6.45 9.15
CA ASP A 35 2.72 7.84 8.68
C ASP A 35 1.89 7.92 7.38
N LEU A 36 2.09 6.97 6.46
CA LEU A 36 1.31 6.89 5.23
C LEU A 36 -0.17 6.60 5.51
N ALA A 37 -0.48 5.68 6.41
CA ALA A 37 -1.84 5.36 6.81
C ALA A 37 -2.54 6.58 7.41
N ALA A 38 -1.84 7.35 8.25
CA ALA A 38 -2.35 8.60 8.83
C ALA A 38 -2.68 9.65 7.75
N ASP A 39 -1.82 9.81 6.74
CA ASP A 39 -2.08 10.72 5.62
C ASP A 39 -3.27 10.26 4.75
N LEU A 40 -3.48 8.95 4.62
CA LEU A 40 -4.60 8.38 3.86
C LEU A 40 -5.93 8.42 4.60
N ASP A 41 -5.93 8.63 5.92
CA ASP A 41 -7.16 8.77 6.72
C ASP A 41 -7.99 9.99 6.32
N ASP A 42 -7.35 11.02 5.77
CA ASP A 42 -8.00 12.24 5.25
C ASP A 42 -8.72 12.01 3.91
N LEU A 43 -8.58 10.84 3.27
CA LEU A 43 -9.31 10.52 2.04
C LEU A 43 -10.81 10.46 2.28
N SER A 44 -11.59 11.02 1.34
CA SER A 44 -13.03 10.76 1.33
C SER A 44 -13.32 9.29 1.03
N GLU A 45 -14.49 8.80 1.44
CA GLU A 45 -14.94 7.42 1.19
C GLU A 45 -14.79 7.04 -0.31
N SER A 46 -15.19 7.92 -1.23
CA SER A 46 -15.05 7.68 -2.66
C SER A 46 -13.60 7.63 -3.16
N GLU A 47 -12.68 8.36 -2.54
CA GLU A 47 -11.25 8.29 -2.87
C GLU A 47 -10.59 7.05 -2.30
N ARG A 48 -11.01 6.64 -1.10
CA ARG A 48 -10.60 5.37 -0.47
C ARG A 48 -11.05 4.18 -1.31
N ASP A 49 -12.30 4.16 -1.77
CA ASP A 49 -12.81 3.15 -2.71
C ASP A 49 -12.00 3.13 -4.01
N GLU A 50 -11.68 4.30 -4.59
CA GLU A 50 -10.88 4.37 -5.81
C GLU A 50 -9.45 3.81 -5.61
N LEU A 51 -8.87 4.01 -4.42
CA LEU A 51 -7.56 3.45 -4.06
C LEU A 51 -7.64 1.93 -3.90
N LEU A 52 -8.67 1.40 -3.24
CA LEU A 52 -8.87 -0.04 -3.07
C LEU A 52 -9.04 -0.75 -4.43
N ASP A 53 -9.92 -0.23 -5.29
CA ASP A 53 -10.11 -0.75 -6.66
C ASP A 53 -8.78 -0.75 -7.44
N PHE A 54 -7.97 0.29 -7.27
CA PHE A 54 -6.68 0.40 -7.94
C PHE A 54 -5.64 -0.60 -7.42
N ILE A 55 -5.61 -0.86 -6.10
CA ILE A 55 -4.74 -1.87 -5.50
C ILE A 55 -5.10 -3.26 -6.04
N GLU A 56 -6.39 -3.59 -6.12
CA GLU A 56 -6.87 -4.86 -6.68
C GLU A 56 -6.47 -4.99 -8.17
N GLU A 57 -6.66 -3.94 -8.98
CA GLU A 57 -6.22 -3.92 -10.39
C GLU A 57 -4.70 -4.17 -10.52
N LEU A 58 -3.90 -3.58 -9.64
CA LEU A 58 -2.45 -3.80 -9.62
C LEU A 58 -2.08 -5.23 -9.20
N ALA A 59 -2.79 -5.81 -8.23
CA ALA A 59 -2.58 -7.18 -7.79
C ALA A 59 -2.87 -8.16 -8.93
N ASP A 60 -3.99 -7.99 -9.64
CA ASP A 60 -4.38 -8.81 -10.79
C ASP A 60 -3.39 -8.74 -11.96
N ALA A 61 -2.82 -7.55 -12.19
CA ALA A 61 -1.80 -7.34 -13.22
C ALA A 61 -0.41 -7.87 -12.82
N THR A 62 -0.19 -8.16 -11.53
CA THR A 62 1.12 -8.56 -10.98
C THR A 62 1.37 -10.05 -11.18
N ARG A 63 2.50 -10.37 -11.82
CA ARG A 63 2.94 -11.76 -12.08
C ARG A 63 3.75 -12.36 -10.95
N ASP A 64 4.41 -11.52 -10.18
CA ASP A 64 5.24 -11.93 -9.07
C ASP A 64 4.33 -12.29 -7.88
N PRO A 65 4.32 -13.54 -7.41
CA PRO A 65 3.35 -14.00 -6.43
C PRO A 65 3.53 -13.34 -5.07
N GLU A 66 4.76 -13.09 -4.65
CA GLU A 66 5.10 -12.47 -3.37
C GLU A 66 4.68 -11.01 -3.36
N ARG A 67 5.00 -10.27 -4.42
CA ARG A 67 4.54 -8.89 -4.60
C ARG A 67 3.02 -8.79 -4.66
N ARG A 68 2.35 -9.75 -5.27
CA ARG A 68 0.89 -9.79 -5.35
C ARG A 68 0.26 -10.01 -3.97
N GLU A 69 0.84 -10.88 -3.15
CA GLU A 69 0.38 -11.11 -1.77
C GLU A 69 0.46 -9.81 -0.96
N VAL A 70 1.63 -9.15 -0.98
CA VAL A 70 1.80 -7.84 -0.30
C VAL A 70 0.83 -6.79 -0.82
N LEU A 71 0.52 -6.76 -2.13
CA LEU A 71 -0.49 -5.84 -2.67
C LEU A 71 -1.89 -6.10 -2.09
N LEU A 72 -2.26 -7.36 -1.88
CA LEU A 72 -3.58 -7.73 -1.35
C LEU A 72 -3.69 -7.50 0.15
N ASP A 73 -2.58 -7.59 0.89
CA ASP A 73 -2.51 -7.32 2.33
C ASP A 73 -2.33 -5.82 2.64
N LEU A 74 -1.91 -5.03 1.64
CA LEU A 74 -1.63 -3.61 1.80
C LEU A 74 -2.81 -2.77 2.32
N PRO A 75 -4.08 -3.00 1.90
CA PRO A 75 -5.22 -2.27 2.45
C PRO A 75 -5.33 -2.39 3.97
N ASP A 76 -5.11 -3.59 4.52
CA ASP A 76 -5.17 -3.83 5.96
C ASP A 76 -3.97 -3.18 6.67
N ALA A 77 -2.77 -3.30 6.08
CA ALA A 77 -1.56 -2.65 6.60
C ALA A 77 -1.66 -1.11 6.65
N LEU A 78 -2.47 -0.51 5.77
CA LEU A 78 -2.71 0.93 5.71
C LEU A 78 -4.03 1.35 6.39
N ALA A 79 -4.71 0.45 7.10
CA ALA A 79 -5.99 0.71 7.76
C ALA A 79 -7.06 1.32 6.83
N LEU A 80 -7.05 0.92 5.55
CA LEU A 80 -8.00 1.38 4.54
C LEU A 80 -9.33 0.63 4.63
N THR A 81 -9.32 -0.56 5.21
CA THR A 81 -10.46 -1.43 5.47
C THR A 81 -10.83 -1.34 6.95
N ASP A 82 -12.12 -1.24 7.25
CA ASP A 82 -12.63 -1.51 8.59
C ASP A 82 -12.85 -3.03 8.71
N ASP A 83 -12.13 -3.71 9.61
CA ASP A 83 -12.40 -5.11 10.00
C ASP A 83 -13.87 -5.32 10.47
#